data_AF-A0A395D482-F1
#
_entry.id   AF-A0A395D482-F1
#
_cell.length_a   1.000
_cell.length_b   1.000
_cell.length_c   1.000
_cell.angle_alpha   90.00
_cell.angle_beta   90.00
_cell.angle_gamma   90.00
#
_symmetry.space_group_name_H-M   'P 1'
#
loop_
_entity.id
_entity.type
_entity.pdbx_description
1 polymer ?
#
loop_
_entity_poly.entity_id
_entity_poly.type
_entity_poly.pdbx_seq_one_letter_code
_entity_poly.pdbx_strand_id
1 'polypeptide(L)'
;MVTIPLAEYADLLSARRRLAELEPRGRSAKRRLLARPASPIDADPEISAFLAARRGKMTQKDILAACVAEFGFRAPSKSALCRFYQRHWRVDAPDP
;
A
#
# COMPACT_ATOMS: atom_id res chain seq x y z
N MET A 1 37.68 -14.55 -21.73
CA MET A 1 37.49 -15.44 -20.58
C MET A 1 37.64 -14.59 -19.34
N VAL A 2 36.60 -14.43 -18.51
CA VAL A 2 36.67 -13.59 -17.30
C VAL A 2 36.97 -14.51 -16.13
N THR A 3 38.19 -14.43 -15.60
CA THR A 3 38.62 -15.16 -14.40
C THR A 3 38.51 -14.23 -13.21
N ILE A 4 37.54 -14.51 -12.35
CA ILE A 4 37.35 -13.75 -11.10
C ILE A 4 38.19 -14.45 -10.02
N PRO A 5 38.99 -13.72 -9.23
CA PRO A 5 39.69 -14.28 -8.08
C PRO A 5 38.73 -14.99 -7.13
N LEU A 6 39.14 -16.13 -6.58
CA LEU A 6 38.28 -16.97 -5.74
C LEU A 6 37.77 -16.24 -4.49
N ALA A 7 38.57 -15.34 -3.92
CA ALA A 7 38.17 -14.51 -2.78
C ALA A 7 36.99 -13.59 -3.14
N GLU A 8 37.08 -12.89 -4.27
CA GLU A 8 35.99 -12.02 -4.76
C GLU A 8 34.73 -12.83 -5.08
N TYR A 9 34.87 -14.07 -5.54
CA TYR A 9 33.74 -14.96 -5.75
C TYR A 9 33.03 -15.34 -4.44
N ALA A 10 33.78 -15.56 -3.35
CA ALA A 10 33.22 -15.83 -2.04
C ALA A 10 32.44 -14.61 -1.50
N ASP A 11 32.97 -13.41 -1.71
CA ASP A 11 32.30 -12.16 -1.32
C ASP A 11 31.00 -11.98 -2.10
N LEU A 12 31.00 -12.22 -3.41
CA LEU A 12 29.80 -12.18 -4.24
C LEU A 12 28.74 -13.20 -3.79
N LEU A 13 29.16 -14.42 -3.42
CA LEU A 13 28.26 -15.43 -2.86
C LEU A 13 27.66 -14.98 -1.53
N SER A 14 28.46 -14.37 -0.65
CA SER A 14 28.00 -13.88 0.64
C SER A 14 26.99 -12.72 0.50
N ALA A 15 27.26 -11.79 -0.42
CA ALA A 15 26.38 -10.68 -0.74
C ALA A 15 25.03 -11.19 -1.30
N ARG A 16 25.08 -12.20 -2.17
CA ARG A 16 23.88 -12.82 -2.72
C ARG A 16 23.03 -13.52 -1.67
N ARG A 17 23.64 -14.15 -0.66
CA ARG A 17 22.92 -14.76 0.47
C ARG A 17 22.23 -13.71 1.34
N ARG A 18 22.94 -12.63 1.70
CA ARG A 18 22.36 -11.51 2.47
C ARG A 18 21.18 -10.87 1.75
N LEU A 19 21.29 -10.68 0.43
CA LEU A 19 20.17 -10.17 -0.38
C LEU A 19 18.97 -11.13 -0.36
N ALA A 20 19.19 -12.44 -0.41
CA ALA A 20 18.12 -13.42 -0.35
C ALA A 20 17.44 -13.50 1.04
N GLU A 21 18.17 -13.20 2.12
CA GLU A 21 17.63 -13.09 3.48
C GLU A 21 16.79 -11.82 3.67
N LEU A 22 17.22 -10.72 3.04
CA LEU A 22 16.53 -9.43 3.07
C LEU A 22 15.36 -9.35 2.09
N GLU A 23 15.37 -10.12 1.00
CA GLU A 23 14.22 -10.20 0.11
C GLU A 23 13.06 -10.89 0.85
N PRO A 24 11.92 -10.21 1.05
CA PRO A 24 10.76 -10.83 1.66
C PRO A 24 10.35 -12.05 0.83
N ARG A 25 10.30 -13.22 1.46
CA ARG A 25 9.97 -14.52 0.85
C ARG A 25 8.64 -14.47 0.12
N GLY A 26 8.66 -14.06 -1.14
CA GLY A 26 7.49 -14.01 -2.00
C GLY A 26 7.69 -13.13 -3.21
N ARG A 27 7.41 -13.68 -4.40
CA ARG A 27 7.21 -12.93 -5.66
C ARG A 27 6.22 -11.75 -5.53
N SER A 28 5.47 -11.70 -4.43
CA SER A 28 4.49 -10.69 -4.07
C SER A 28 5.08 -9.31 -3.73
N ALA A 29 6.34 -9.19 -3.28
CA ALA A 29 6.88 -7.89 -2.87
C ALA A 29 7.26 -7.00 -4.08
N LYS A 30 7.94 -7.55 -5.09
CA LYS A 30 8.26 -6.81 -6.34
C LYS A 30 7.00 -6.37 -7.10
N ARG A 31 5.89 -7.11 -6.96
CA ARG A 31 4.60 -6.74 -7.56
C ARG A 31 3.84 -5.64 -6.82
N ARG A 32 4.07 -5.47 -5.51
CA ARG A 32 3.42 -4.41 -4.71
C ARG A 32 3.99 -3.02 -4.99
N LEU A 33 5.28 -2.93 -5.31
CA LEU A 33 5.93 -1.65 -5.62
C LEU A 33 5.53 -1.06 -6.98
N LEU A 34 4.99 -1.88 -7.89
CA LEU A 34 4.50 -1.48 -9.22
C LEU A 34 2.97 -1.63 -9.35
N ALA A 35 2.26 -1.84 -8.24
CA ALA A 35 0.81 -1.92 -8.27
C ALA A 35 0.28 -0.52 -8.58
N ARG A 36 -0.08 -0.30 -9.86
CA ARG A 36 -0.85 0.87 -10.33
C ARG A 36 -1.90 1.22 -9.26
N PRO A 37 -2.03 2.49 -8.83
CA PRO A 37 -2.93 2.87 -7.76
C PRO A 37 -4.30 2.30 -8.09
N ALA A 38 -4.74 1.36 -7.25
CA ALA A 38 -5.89 0.52 -7.55
C ALA A 38 -7.21 1.28 -7.32
N SER A 39 -7.13 2.55 -6.91
CA SER A 39 -8.20 3.53 -6.86
C SER A 39 -7.63 4.94 -6.98
N PRO A 40 -8.41 5.92 -7.47
CA PRO A 40 -8.00 7.34 -7.46
C PRO A 40 -7.77 7.90 -6.05
N ILE A 41 -8.28 7.25 -5.00
CA ILE A 41 -8.02 7.62 -3.60
C ILE A 41 -6.59 7.23 -3.21
N ASP A 42 -6.11 6.08 -3.66
CA ASP A 42 -4.72 5.62 -3.41
C ASP A 42 -3.70 6.50 -4.13
N ALA A 43 -4.11 7.20 -5.19
CA ALA A 43 -3.27 8.15 -5.91
C ALA A 43 -3.18 9.52 -5.22
N ASP A 44 -4.09 9.82 -4.29
CA ASP A 44 -4.17 11.12 -3.62
C ASP A 44 -3.79 10.98 -2.13
N PRO A 45 -2.55 11.37 -1.75
CA PRO A 45 -2.07 11.21 -0.38
C PRO A 45 -2.86 12.07 0.62
N GLU A 46 -3.43 13.20 0.19
CA GLU A 46 -4.19 14.10 1.07
C GLU A 46 -5.52 13.44 1.48
N ILE A 47 -6.23 12.87 0.51
CA ILE A 47 -7.52 12.20 0.74
C ILE A 47 -7.31 10.92 1.55
N SER A 48 -6.26 10.15 1.27
CA SER A 48 -5.98 8.92 2.04
C SER A 48 -5.65 9.20 3.51
N ALA A 49 -4.83 10.22 3.80
CA ALA A 49 -4.51 10.64 5.16
C ALA A 49 -5.76 11.14 5.91
N PHE A 50 -6.61 11.89 5.21
CA PHE A 50 -7.88 12.37 5.74
C PHE A 50 -8.83 11.25 6.15
N LEU A 51 -8.99 10.25 5.27
CA LEU A 51 -9.83 9.08 5.53
C LEU A 51 -9.28 8.23 6.68
N ALA A 52 -7.96 8.13 6.81
CA ALA A 52 -7.33 7.44 7.93
C ALA A 52 -7.58 8.15 9.28
N ALA A 53 -7.50 9.49 9.31
CA ALA A 53 -7.70 10.28 10.55
C ALA A 53 -9.13 10.24 11.09
N ARG A 54 -10.12 10.00 10.22
CA ARG A 54 -11.56 9.97 10.55
C ARG A 54 -12.14 8.56 10.71
N ARG A 55 -11.28 7.54 10.64
CA ARG A 55 -11.66 6.14 10.84
C ARG A 55 -12.40 5.95 12.17
N GLY A 56 -13.59 5.34 12.10
CA GLY A 56 -14.39 4.95 13.26
C GLY A 56 -15.06 6.10 14.03
N LYS A 57 -14.85 7.35 13.63
CA LYS A 57 -15.44 8.53 14.29
C LYS A 57 -16.76 8.97 13.66
N MET A 58 -17.00 8.59 12.41
CA MET A 58 -18.10 9.08 11.58
C MET A 58 -18.62 8.00 10.66
N THR A 59 -19.88 8.15 10.22
CA THR A 59 -20.46 7.25 9.22
C THR A 59 -19.87 7.54 7.83
N GLN A 60 -19.93 6.57 6.92
CA GLN A 60 -19.45 6.77 5.55
C GLN A 60 -20.12 7.95 4.82
N LYS A 61 -21.38 8.26 5.17
CA LYS A 61 -22.10 9.41 4.59
C LYS A 61 -21.48 10.72 5.04
N ASP A 62 -21.19 10.86 6.33
CA ASP A 62 -20.61 12.07 6.90
C ASP A 62 -19.18 12.28 6.41
N ILE A 63 -18.41 11.20 6.26
CA ILE A 63 -17.06 11.24 5.69
C ILE A 63 -17.12 11.74 4.25
N LEU A 64 -18.07 11.28 3.45
CA LEU A 64 -18.23 11.75 2.07
C LEU A 64 -18.63 13.22 2.02
N ALA A 65 -19.60 13.64 2.84
CA ALA A 65 -20.00 15.04 2.94
C ALA A 65 -18.81 15.94 3.32
N ALA A 66 -17.97 15.48 4.24
CA ALA A 66 -16.79 16.21 4.65
C ALA A 66 -15.67 16.19 3.59
N CYS A 67 -15.51 15.08 2.84
CA CYS A 67 -14.63 15.06 1.68
C CYS A 67 -15.09 16.06 0.61
N VAL A 68 -16.40 16.18 0.37
CA VAL A 68 -16.94 17.17 -0.58
C VAL A 68 -16.71 18.59 -0.06
N ALA A 69 -16.87 18.83 1.24
CA ALA A 69 -16.63 20.13 1.83
C ALA A 69 -15.16 20.58 1.74
N GLU A 70 -14.21 19.66 1.94
CA GLU A 70 -12.78 19.98 1.93
C GLU A 70 -12.12 19.89 0.56
N PHE A 71 -12.48 18.88 -0.25
CA PHE A 71 -11.81 18.57 -1.52
C PHE A 71 -12.66 18.90 -2.75
N GLY A 72 -13.95 19.23 -2.59
CA GLY A 72 -14.84 19.61 -3.68
C GLY A 72 -14.88 18.57 -4.80
N PHE A 73 -14.45 18.97 -6.00
CA PHE A 73 -14.39 18.09 -7.18
C PHE A 73 -13.40 16.92 -7.05
N ARG A 74 -12.39 17.04 -6.17
CA ARG A 74 -11.44 15.95 -5.87
C ARG A 74 -12.03 14.90 -4.93
N ALA A 75 -13.22 15.12 -4.37
CA ALA A 75 -13.85 14.18 -3.46
C ALA A 75 -14.12 12.82 -4.13
N PRO A 76 -13.83 11.71 -3.45
CA PRO A 76 -14.09 10.39 -4.01
C PRO A 76 -15.58 10.10 -4.10
N SER A 77 -15.95 9.30 -5.10
CA SER A 77 -17.31 8.76 -5.18
C SER A 77 -17.57 7.80 -4.02
N LYS A 78 -18.85 7.65 -3.64
CA LYS A 78 -19.29 6.71 -2.61
C LYS A 78 -18.79 5.28 -2.86
N SER A 79 -18.79 4.85 -4.12
CA SER A 79 -18.32 3.52 -4.53
C SER A 79 -16.80 3.38 -4.39
N ALA A 80 -16.04 4.44 -4.70
CA ALA A 80 -14.58 4.45 -4.51
C ALA A 80 -14.23 4.40 -3.02
N LEU A 81 -14.92 5.20 -2.19
CA LEU A 81 -14.77 5.19 -0.74
C LEU A 81 -15.04 3.79 -0.16
N CYS A 82 -16.16 3.16 -0.52
CA CYS A 82 -16.52 1.82 -0.05
C CYS A 82 -15.46 0.77 -0.43
N ARG A 83 -14.98 0.77 -1.69
CA ARG A 83 -13.92 -0.14 -2.15
C ARG A 83 -12.59 0.11 -1.44
N PHE A 84 -12.25 1.37 -1.20
CA PHE A 84 -11.06 1.74 -0.45
C PHE A 84 -11.14 1.21 0.99
N TYR A 85 -12.30 1.35 1.64
CA TYR A 85 -12.54 0.75 2.96
C TYR A 85 -12.42 -0.77 2.96
N GLN A 86 -13.06 -1.46 2.03
CA GLN A 86 -12.98 -2.93 1.92
C GLN A 86 -11.56 -3.45 1.66
N ARG A 87 -10.75 -2.69 0.92
CA ARG A 87 -9.39 -3.08 0.55
C ARG A 87 -8.38 -2.85 1.67
N HIS A 88 -8.40 -1.67 2.27
CA HIS A 88 -7.43 -1.28 3.30
C HIS A 88 -7.86 -1.69 4.71
N TRP A 89 -9.15 -1.93 4.91
CA TRP A 89 -9.72 -2.37 6.17
C TRP A 89 -10.66 -3.54 5.94
N ARG A 90 -10.12 -4.63 5.38
CA ARG A 90 -10.72 -5.95 5.54
C ARG A 90 -11.11 -6.07 7.00
N VAL A 91 -12.42 -6.21 7.23
CA VAL A 91 -13.03 -6.30 8.55
C VAL A 91 -12.28 -7.37 9.33
N ASP A 92 -11.45 -6.96 10.28
CA ASP A 92 -11.20 -7.75 11.47
C ASP A 92 -12.58 -7.88 12.11
N ALA A 93 -13.25 -9.00 11.84
CA ALA A 93 -14.47 -9.33 12.54
C ALA A 93 -14.12 -9.31 14.03
N PRO A 94 -14.91 -8.64 14.90
CA PRO A 94 -14.78 -8.92 16.31
C PRO A 94 -15.04 -10.42 16.49
N ASP A 95 -14.03 -11.14 17.01
CA ASP A 95 -14.20 -12.52 17.44
C ASP A 95 -15.43 -12.58 18.38
N PRO A 96 -16.37 -13.52 18.16
CA PRO A 96 -17.55 -13.67 19.01
C PRO A 96 -17.21 -14.10 20.44
#